data_AF-F2I5S7-F1
#
_entry.id   AF-F2I5S7-F1
#
_cell.length_a   1.000
_cell.length_b   1.000
_cell.length_c   1.000
_cell.angle_alpha   90.00
_cell.angle_beta   90.00
_cell.angle_gamma   90.00
#
_symmetry.space_group_name_H-M   'P 1'
#
loop_
_entity.id
_entity.type
_entity.pdbx_description
1 polymer ?
#
loop_
_entity_poly.entity_id
_entity_poly.type
_entity_poly.pdbx_seq_one_letter_code
_entity_poly.pdbx_strand_id
1 'polypeptide(L)' 'MINFIQNVLQIYISVIIVWALLSWLPGARQSRLGQLLDRIVRPYIDWFERIIPPIGGISFSPIVAILVLELAISGLNVLR' A
#
# COMPACT_ATOMS: atom_id res chain seq x y z
N MET A 1 -9.80 -4.62 21.07
CA MET A 1 -10.21 -3.80 19.91
C MET A 1 -9.00 -3.24 19.15
N ILE A 2 -8.04 -2.60 19.82
CA ILE A 2 -6.81 -2.07 19.19
C ILE A 2 -6.05 -3.14 18.39
N ASN A 3 -5.85 -4.34 18.95
CA ASN A 3 -5.17 -5.44 18.24
C ASN A 3 -5.84 -5.81 16.91
N PHE A 4 -7.18 -5.72 16.81
CA PHE A 4 -7.89 -6.01 15.57
C PHE A 4 -7.55 -4.96 14.50
N ILE A 5 -7.54 -3.68 14.88
CA ILE A 5 -7.17 -2.57 13.98
C ILE A 5 -5.73 -2.74 13.51
N GLN A 6 -4.80 -3.05 14.41
CA GLN A 6 -3.40 -3.29 14.06
C GLN A 6 -3.23 -4.44 13.07
N ASN A 7 -3.92 -5.56 13.29
CA ASN A 7 -3.89 -6.70 12.37
C ASN A 7 -4.40 -6.30 10.97
N VAL A 8 -5.49 -5.54 10.89
CA VAL A 8 -6.04 -5.05 9.61
C VAL A 8 -5.04 -4.14 8.90
N LEU A 9 -4.39 -3.22 9.62
CA LEU A 9 -3.38 -2.34 9.03
C LEU A 9 -2.15 -3.11 8.53
N GLN A 10 -1.68 -4.12 9.27
CA GLN A 10 -0.57 -4.98 8.83
C GLN A 10 -0.91 -5.79 7.58
N ILE A 11 -2.13 -6.33 7.49
CA ILE A 11 -2.62 -7.01 6.28
C ILE A 11 -2.65 -6.02 5.11
N TYR A 12 -3.13 -4.79 5.35
CA TYR A 12 -3.18 -3.77 4.31
C TYR A 12 -1.79 -3.35 3.81
N ILE A 13 -0.80 -3.24 4.70
CA ILE A 13 0.61 -3.04 4.31
C ILE A 13 1.09 -4.19 3.41
N SER A 14 0.79 -5.43 3.78
CA SER A 14 1.16 -6.61 2.96
C SER A 14 0.51 -6.57 1.57
N VAL A 15 -0.75 -6.14 1.48
CA VAL A 15 -1.48 -5.93 0.21
C VAL A 15 -0.81 -4.86 -0.66
N ILE A 16 -0.41 -3.73 -0.06
CA ILE A 16 0.33 -2.66 -0.76
C ILE A 16 1.68 -3.17 -1.29
N ILE A 17 2.40 -3.97 -0.50
CA ILE A 17 3.69 -4.55 -0.93
C ILE A 17 3.48 -5.45 -2.14
N VAL A 18 2.51 -6.37 -2.10
CA VAL A 18 2.21 -7.26 -3.24
C VAL A 18 1.81 -6.45 -4.47
N TRP A 19 0.97 -5.43 -4.30
CA TRP A 19 0.59 -4.52 -5.39
C TRP A 19 1.81 -3.79 -5.97
N ALA A 20 2.71 -3.28 -5.14
CA ALA A 20 3.94 -2.60 -5.56
C ALA A 20 4.87 -3.53 -6.35
N LEU A 21 5.04 -4.78 -5.90
CA LEU A 21 5.83 -5.79 -6.62
C LEU A 21 5.22 -6.13 -7.99
N LEU A 22 3.90 -6.27 -8.08
CA LEU A 22 3.21 -6.43 -9.37
C LEU A 22 3.36 -5.21 -10.27
N SER A 23 3.53 -4.02 -9.69
CA SER A 23 3.76 -2.79 -10.42
C SER A 23 5.11 -2.79 -11.15
N TRP A 24 6.09 -3.53 -10.63
CA TRP A 24 7.45 -3.62 -11.19
C TRP A 24 7.57 -4.70 -12.27
N LEU A 25 6.69 -5.70 -12.24
CA LEU A 25 6.65 -6.77 -13.23
C LEU A 25 5.86 -6.31 -14.48
N PRO A 26 6.44 -6.36 -15.69
CA PRO A 26 5.75 -5.97 -16.91
C PRO A 26 4.52 -6.85 -17.15
N GLY A 27 3.38 -6.22 -17.43
CA GLY A 27 2.13 -6.91 -17.70
C GLY A 27 1.33 -7.38 -16.45
N ALA A 28 1.96 -7.43 -15.27
CA ALA A 28 1.34 -7.99 -14.09
C ALA A 28 0.19 -7.13 -13.53
N ARG A 29 0.25 -5.80 -13.67
CA ARG A 29 -0.88 -4.90 -13.30
C ARG A 29 -2.16 -5.18 -14.09
N GLN A 30 -2.05 -5.68 -15.34
CA GLN A 30 -3.21 -5.95 -16.19
C GLN A 30 -3.90 -7.29 -15.86
N SER A 31 -3.23 -8.15 -15.07
CA SER A 31 -3.82 -9.40 -14.60
C SER A 31 -5.06 -9.17 -13.73
N ARG A 32 -5.92 -10.19 -13.58
CA ARG A 32 -7.10 -10.12 -12.70
C ARG A 32 -6.74 -9.78 -11.26
N LEU A 33 -5.64 -10.34 -10.75
CA LEU A 33 -5.12 -10.01 -9.42
C LEU A 33 -4.60 -8.57 -9.35
N GLY A 34 -3.85 -8.14 -10.36
CA GLY A 34 -3.36 -6.76 -10.46
C GLY A 34 -4.51 -5.75 -10.39
N GLN A 35 -5.55 -5.92 -11.20
CA GLN A 35 -6.74 -5.05 -11.22
C GLN A 35 -7.52 -5.08 -9.90
N LEU A 36 -7.62 -6.24 -9.24
CA LEU A 36 -8.28 -6.36 -7.94
C LEU A 36 -7.51 -5.58 -6.87
N LEU A 37 -6.19 -5.77 -6.80
CA LEU A 37 -5.35 -5.06 -5.85
C LEU A 37 -5.33 -3.56 -6.13
N ASP A 38 -5.34 -3.16 -7.40
CA ASP A 38 -5.44 -1.76 -7.83
C ASP A 38 -6.68 -1.07 -7.23
N ARG A 39 -7.85 -1.74 -7.27
CA ARG A 39 -9.08 -1.20 -6.68
C ARG A 39 -9.01 -1.02 -5.17
N ILE A 40 -8.29 -1.90 -4.48
CA ILE A 40 -8.14 -1.87 -3.02
C ILE A 40 -7.14 -0.79 -2.60
N VAL A 41 -6.02 -0.67 -3.34
CA VAL A 41 -4.86 0.13 -2.95
C VAL A 41 -4.95 1.58 -3.45
N ARG A 42 -5.51 1.82 -4.64
CA ARG A 42 -5.60 3.16 -5.27
C ARG A 42 -6.18 4.26 -4.37
N PRO A 43 -7.30 4.05 -3.63
CA PRO A 43 -7.87 5.11 -2.80
C PRO A 43 -6.88 5.71 -1.80
N TYR A 44 -5.92 4.91 -1.34
CA TYR A 44 -4.85 5.35 -0.46
C TYR A 44 -3.62 5.81 -1.24
N ILE A 45 -3.15 5.01 -2.20
CA ILE A 45 -1.89 5.25 -2.93
C ILE A 45 -1.96 6.47 -3.86
N ASP A 46 -3.12 6.79 -4.44
CA ASP A 46 -3.26 7.92 -5.38
C ASP A 46 -2.83 9.25 -4.75
N TRP A 47 -3.00 9.42 -3.43
CA TRP A 47 -2.51 10.59 -2.70
C TRP A 47 -0.99 10.70 -2.71
N PHE A 48 -0.29 9.58 -2.58
CA PHE A 48 1.16 9.52 -2.58
C PHE A 48 1.72 9.59 -4.01
N GLU A 49 1.03 9.00 -5.01
CA GLU A 49 1.43 9.10 -6.41
C GLU A 49 1.31 10.52 -6.98
N ARG A 50 0.46 11.37 -6.41
CA ARG A 50 0.44 12.81 -6.75
C ARG A 50 1.73 13.53 -6.34
N ILE A 51 2.41 13.04 -5.30
CA ILE A 51 3.67 13.63 -4.79
C ILE A 51 4.87 12.95 -5.45
N ILE A 52 4.83 11.61 -5.55
CA ILE A 52 5.89 10.76 -6.12
C ILE A 52 5.28 9.96 -7.27
N PRO A 53 5.19 10.55 -8.48
CA PRO A 53 4.60 9.87 -9.63
C PRO A 53 5.40 8.63 -10.03
N PRO A 54 4.75 7.62 -10.63
CA PRO A 54 5.45 6.44 -11.13
C PRO A 54 6.48 6.81 -12.19
N ILE A 55 7.69 6.25 -12.11
CA ILE A 55 8.74 6.45 -13.10
C ILE A 55 8.82 5.19 -13.95
N GLY A 56 8.59 5.31 -15.26
CA GLY A 56 8.65 4.16 -16.18
C GLY A 56 7.64 3.05 -15.87
N GLY A 57 6.49 3.37 -15.27
CA GLY A 57 5.46 2.39 -14.88
C GLY A 57 5.72 1.68 -13.54
N ILE A 58 6.80 2.02 -12.84
CA ILE A 58 7.18 1.51 -11.52
C ILE A 58 6.72 2.51 -10.46
N SER A 59 5.90 2.07 -9.50
CA SER A 59 5.45 2.93 -8.40
C SER A 59 6.43 2.86 -7.23
N PHE A 60 6.99 4.02 -6.85
CA PHE A 60 7.85 4.20 -5.66
C PHE A 60 7.10 4.80 -4.47
N SER A 61 5.92 5.37 -4.71
CA SER A 61 5.00 5.88 -3.68
C SER A 61 4.66 4.88 -2.55
N PRO A 62 4.64 3.54 -2.75
CA PRO A 62 4.35 2.58 -1.68
C PRO A 62 5.28 2.69 -0.48
N ILE A 63 6.54 3.09 -0.67
CA ILE A 63 7.51 3.20 0.42
C ILE A 63 7.04 4.23 1.44
N VAL A 64 6.65 5.42 0.97
CA VAL A 64 6.15 6.50 1.83
C VAL A 64 4.78 6.14 2.40
N ALA A 65 3.92 5.51 1.60
CA ALA A 65 2.59 5.10 2.02
C ALA A 65 2.64 4.05 3.15
N ILE A 66 3.55 3.08 3.07
CA ILE A 66 3.80 2.08 4.12
C ILE A 66 4.36 2.76 5.36
N LEU A 67 5.33 3.67 5.22
CA LEU A 67 5.88 4.43 6.34
C LEU A 67 4.78 5.14 7.15
N VAL A 68 3.81 5.77 6.47
CA VAL A 68 2.68 6.42 7.15
C VAL A 68 1.80 5.42 7.91
N LEU A 69 1.55 4.23 7.35
CA LEU A 69 0.78 3.19 8.03
C LEU A 69 1.53 2.62 9.24
N GLU A 70 2.84 2.41 9.13
CA GLU A 70 3.69 1.97 10.23
C GLU A 70 3.70 3.00 11.38
N LEU A 71 3.75 4.29 11.06
CA LEU A 71 3.60 5.36 12.05
C LEU A 71 2.22 5.33 12.71
N ALA A 72 1.15 5.06 11.96
CA ALA A 72 -0.19 4.91 12.52
C ALA A 72 -0.28 3.70 13.48
N ILE A 73 0.30 2.55 13.11
CA ILE A 73 0.38 1.37 13.98
C ILE A 73 1.18 1.67 15.25
N SER A 74 2.31 2.37 15.12
CA SER A 74 3.13 2.82 16.25
C SER A 74 2.33 3.72 17.20
N GLY A 75 1.58 4.69 16.67
CA GLY A 75 0.67 5.52 17.46
C GLY A 75 -0.39 4.71 18.21
N LEU A 76 -0.99 3.70 17.57
CA LEU A 76 -1.94 2.78 18.22
C LEU A 76 -1.29 1.97 19.35
N ASN A 77 -0.01 1.61 19.24
CA ASN A 77 0.72 0.90 20.30
C ASN A 77 0.91 1.78 21.54
N VAL A 78 1.06 3.10 21.37
CA VAL A 78 1.17 4.04 22.50
C VAL A 78 -0.16 4.20 23.25
N LEU A 79 -1.29 4.01 22.56
CA LEU A 79 -2.64 4.14 23.11
C LEU A 79 -3.20 2.84 23.73
N ARG A 80 -2.42 1.76 23.66
CA ARG A 80 -2.78 0.43 24.17
C ARG A 80 -2.68 0.36 25.68
#